data_AF-A0A5K1F1N1-F1
#
_entry.id   AF-A0A5K1F1N1-F1
#
_cell.length_a   1.000
_cell.length_b   1.000
_cell.length_c   1.000
_cell.angle_alpha   90.00
_cell.angle_beta   90.00
_cell.angle_gamma   90.00
#
_symmetry.space_group_name_H-M   'P 1'
#
loop_
_entity.id
_entity.type
_entity.pdbx_description
1 polymer ?
#
loop_
_entity_poly.entity_id
_entity_poly.type
_entity_poly.pdbx_seq_one_letter_code
_entity_poly.pdbx_strand_id
1 'polypeptide(L)' 'VFLFLAGLNDEFENIGSQILNSDESFSIEDVYSRVEAEEQRRLVISGRKGDPMSHNEPCLCGNYP' A
#
# COMPACT_ATOMS: atom_id res chain seq x y z
N VAL A 1 3.07 0.00 -47.27
CA VAL A 1 1.83 0.30 -46.49
C VAL A 1 1.45 -0.86 -45.58
N PHE A 2 1.30 -2.08 -46.09
CA PHE A 2 0.93 -3.25 -45.26
C PHE A 2 1.90 -3.56 -44.11
N LEU A 3 3.21 -3.53 -44.36
CA LEU A 3 4.24 -3.76 -43.34
C LEU A 3 4.24 -2.68 -42.23
N PHE A 4 3.86 -1.46 -42.57
CA PHE A 4 3.78 -0.36 -41.61
C PHE A 4 2.60 -0.57 -40.64
N LEU A 5 1.44 -0.98 -41.16
CA LEU A 5 0.27 -1.29 -40.34
C LEU A 5 0.50 -2.53 -39.46
N ALA A 6 1.19 -3.55 -39.99
CA ALA A 6 1.56 -4.73 -39.22
C ALA A 6 2.47 -4.37 -38.04
N GLY A 7 3.52 -3.58 -38.28
CA GLY A 7 4.43 -3.14 -37.21
C GLY A 7 3.75 -2.29 -36.13
N LEU A 8 2.79 -1.44 -36.51
CA LEU A 8 1.99 -0.67 -35.54
C LEU A 8 1.08 -1.56 -34.69
N ASN A 9 0.54 -2.63 -35.27
CA ASN A 9 -0.33 -3.54 -34.53
C ASN A 9 0.48 -4.36 -33.52
N ASP A 10 1.64 -4.87 -33.92
CA ASP A 10 2.56 -5.59 -33.03
C ASP A 10 3.03 -4.70 -31.86
N GLU A 11 3.32 -3.42 -32.13
CA GLU A 11 3.71 -2.46 -31.10
C GLU A 11 2.56 -2.12 -30.15
N PHE A 12 1.32 -2.02 -30.67
CA PHE A 12 0.13 -1.82 -29.85
C PHE A 12 -0.16 -3.02 -28.94
N GLU A 13 -0.09 -4.25 -29.47
CA GLU A 13 -0.24 -5.47 -28.67
C GLU A 13 0.85 -5.59 -27.59
N ASN A 14 2.09 -5.21 -27.92
CA ASN A 14 3.19 -5.18 -26.97
C ASN A 14 2.96 -4.17 -25.83
N ILE A 15 2.48 -2.95 -26.13
CA ILE A 15 2.15 -1.95 -25.11
C ILE A 15 0.97 -2.42 -24.25
N GLY A 16 -0.07 -2.98 -24.86
CA GLY A 16 -1.22 -3.54 -24.15
C GLY A 16 -0.81 -4.69 -23.21
N SER A 17 0.06 -5.57 -23.69
CA SER A 17 0.60 -6.68 -22.90
C SER A 17 1.43 -6.17 -21.72
N GLN A 18 2.27 -5.14 -21.90
CA GLN A 18 3.06 -4.57 -20.81
C GLN A 18 2.20 -3.95 -19.70
N ILE A 19 1.07 -3.33 -20.05
CA ILE A 19 0.16 -2.72 -19.08
C ILE A 19 -0.68 -3.78 -18.35
N LEU A 20 -1.10 -4.83 -19.06
CA LEU A 20 -1.95 -5.88 -18.49
C LEU A 20 -1.17 -6.96 -17.73
N ASN A 21 0.08 -7.21 -18.13
CA ASN A 21 0.99 -8.14 -17.48
C ASN A 21 2.05 -7.42 -16.63
N SER A 22 1.85 -6.13 -16.29
CA SER A 22 2.71 -5.52 -15.29
C SER A 22 2.45 -6.22 -13.96
N ASP A 23 3.41 -7.03 -13.52
CA ASP A 23 3.43 -7.67 -12.19
C ASP A 23 3.45 -6.63 -11.04
N GLU A 24 3.53 -5.34 -11.37
CA GLU A 24 3.47 -4.21 -10.44
C GLU A 24 2.03 -3.85 -10.03
N SER A 25 1.19 -4.87 -9.80
CA SER A 25 -0.06 -4.68 -9.08
C SER A 25 0.25 -4.75 -7.58
N PHE A 26 0.13 -3.63 -6.87
CA PHE A 26 0.11 -3.66 -5.41
C PHE A 26 -1.16 -4.39 -4.97
N SER A 27 -1.03 -5.38 -4.09
CA SER A 27 -2.20 -5.96 -3.44
C SER A 27 -2.86 -4.89 -2.57
N ILE A 28 -4.18 -5.01 -2.37
CA ILE A 28 -4.90 -4.10 -1.48
C ILE A 28 -4.31 -4.16 -0.06
N GLU A 29 -3.85 -5.34 0.37
CA GLU A 29 -3.15 -5.57 1.63
C GLU A 29 -1.79 -4.85 1.71
N ASP A 30 -1.05 -4.75 0.60
CA ASP A 30 0.23 -4.04 0.55
C ASP A 30 0.03 -2.54 0.77
N VAL A 31 -1.04 -1.99 0.19
CA VAL A 31 -1.43 -0.59 0.38
C VAL A 31 -1.80 -0.34 1.84
N TYR A 32 -2.64 -1.21 2.44
CA TYR A 32 -2.99 -1.09 3.85
C TYR A 32 -1.77 -1.18 4.77
N SER A 33 -0.90 -2.17 4.56
CA SER A 33 0.32 -2.37 5.35
C SER A 33 1.24 -1.15 5.28
N ARG A 34 1.38 -0.55 4.10
CA ARG A 34 2.20 0.65 3.91
C ARG A 34 1.62 1.88 4.61
N VAL A 35 0.30 2.05 4.55
CA VAL A 35 -0.42 3.15 5.23
C VAL A 35 -0.31 3.00 6.74
N GLU A 36 -0.55 1.82 7.28
CA GLU A 36 -0.43 1.53 8.72
C GLU A 36 1.01 1.77 9.21
N ALA A 37 2.02 1.27 8.50
CA ALA A 37 3.42 1.49 8.85
C ALA A 37 3.82 2.98 8.81
N GLU A 38 3.22 3.77 7.91
CA GLU A 38 3.42 5.22 7.87
C GLU A 38 2.73 5.93 9.05
N GLU A 39 1.52 5.52 9.42
CA GLU A 39 0.80 6.06 10.56
C GLU A 39 1.53 5.77 11.88
N GLN A 40 2.02 4.54 12.07
CA GLN A 40 2.85 4.16 13.21
C GLN A 40 4.14 4.98 13.27
N ARG A 41 4.81 5.20 12.12
CA ARG A 41 6.00 6.05 12.06
C ARG A 41 5.71 7.48 12.51
N ARG A 42 4.58 8.05 12.08
CA ARG A 42 4.15 9.39 12.47
C ARG A 42 3.83 9.47 13.97
N LEU A 43 3.17 8.44 14.52
CA LEU A 43 2.89 8.31 15.95
C LEU A 43 4.16 8.15 16.80
N VAL A 44 5.16 7.41 16.33
CA VAL A 44 6.46 7.30 17.03
C VAL A 44 7.19 8.65 17.06
N ILE A 45 7.07 9.45 16.00
CA ILE A 45 7.68 10.78 15.92
C ILE A 45 6.91 11.81 16.77
N SER A 46 5.56 11.72 16.83
CA SER A 46 4.73 12.64 17.63
C SER A 46 4.64 12.24 19.11
N GLY A 47 4.61 10.94 19.41
CA GLY A 47 4.54 10.37 20.75
C GLY A 47 5.85 10.44 21.54
N ARG A 48 6.99 10.65 20.88
CA ARG A 48 8.27 10.89 21.58
C ARG A 48 8.41 12.33 22.11
N LYS A 49 7.47 13.23 21.81
CA LYS A 49 7.44 14.61 22.32
C LYS A 49 6.32 14.85 23.35
N GLY A 50 5.91 13.80 24.06
CA GLY A 50 4.92 13.91 25.14
C GLY A 50 4.99 12.72 26.10
N ASP A 51 5.89 12.85 27.06
CA ASP A 51 5.99 12.13 28.33
C ASP A 51 6.44 10.66 28.38
N PRO A 52 7.36 10.32 29.32
CA PRO A 52 7.78 8.95 29.56
C PRO A 52 6.66 8.21 30.29
N MET A 53 6.23 7.09 29.72
CA MET A 53 5.89 5.85 30.44
C MET A 53 5.31 6.05 31.85
N SER A 54 4.00 6.29 31.97
CA SER A 54 3.29 5.88 33.19
C SER A 54 2.62 4.54 32.92
N HIS A 55 3.25 3.49 33.44
CA HIS A 55 2.71 2.15 33.50
C HIS A 55 1.44 2.13 34.37
N ASN A 56 0.29 2.38 33.77
CA ASN A 56 -0.99 2.06 34.40
C ASN A 56 -1.82 1.28 33.37
N GLU A 57 -1.74 -0.05 33.41
CA GLU A 57 -2.78 -0.88 32.83
C GLU A 57 -4.12 -0.55 33.50
N PRO A 58 -5.22 -0.60 32.75
CA PRO A 58 -6.21 -1.61 33.09
C PRO A 58 -6.62 -2.41 31.85
N CYS A 59 -6.48 -3.73 31.96
CA CYS A 59 -7.04 -4.70 31.04
C CYS A 59 -8.50 -4.37 30.71
N LEU A 60 -8.84 -4.37 29.42
CA LEU A 60 -10.21 -4.41 28.93
C LEU A 60 -10.86 -5.73 29.38
N CYS A 61 -11.64 -5.67 30.46
CA CYS A 61 -12.80 -6.54 30.63
C CYS A 61 -14.03 -5.63 30.69
N GLY A 62 -14.62 -5.37 29.52
CA GLY A 62 -15.93 -4.77 29.42
C GLY A 62 -16.95 -5.67 30.12
N ASN A 63 -17.58 -5.15 31.17
CA ASN A 63 -18.84 -5.69 31.66
C ASN A 63 -19.93 -5.15 30.73
N TYR A 64 -20.62 -6.05 30.03
CA TYR A 64 -21.89 -5.73 29.36
C TYR A 64 -23.04 -5.96 30.38
N PRO A 65 -24.05 -5.07 30.43
CA PRO A 65 -25.29 -5.33 31.16
C PRO A 65 -26.17 -6.39 30.47
#